data_AF-A0AAE1A209-F1
#
_entry.id   AF-A0AAE1A209-F1
#
_cell.length_a   1.000
_cell.length_b   1.000
_cell.length_c   1.000
_cell.angle_alpha   90.00
_cell.angle_beta   90.00
_cell.angle_gamma   90.00
#
_symmetry.space_group_name_H-M   'P 1'
#
loop_
_entity.id
_entity.type
_entity.pdbx_description
1 polymer ?
#
loop_
_entity_poly.entity_id
_entity_poly.type
_entity_poly.pdbx_seq_one_letter_code
_entity_poly.pdbx_strand_id
1 'polypeptide(L)'
;MVELIVPYENRMEEAYIYQRQKYLNLTKELEDAGYKAVVMPVEIGARGFIGSLIYDHLTKLSICDNKTKALKLLVEKAENSS
;
A
#
# COMPACT_ATOMS: atom_id res chain seq x y z
N MET A 1 -3.33 -3.44 11.27
CA MET A 1 -2.45 -2.28 11.54
C MET A 1 -2.25 -1.52 10.24
N VAL A 2 -2.24 -0.19 10.27
CA VAL A 2 -2.02 0.65 9.08
C VAL A 2 -0.84 1.56 9.36
N GLU A 3 0.21 1.50 8.53
CA GLU A 3 1.39 2.36 8.59
C GLU A 3 1.56 3.03 7.22
N LEU A 4 1.65 4.35 7.20
CA LEU A 4 1.89 5.12 5.99
C LEU A 4 3.38 5.46 5.88
N ILE A 5 3.97 5.22 4.71
CA ILE A 5 5.33 5.64 4.38
C ILE A 5 5.29 6.61 3.21
N VAL A 6 6.04 7.71 3.33
CA VAL A 6 6.17 8.74 2.30
C VAL A 6 7.61 8.71 1.78
N PRO A 7 7.94 7.81 0.84
CA PRO A 7 9.27 7.78 0.23
C PRO A 7 9.42 8.90 -0.79
N TYR A 8 10.67 9.30 -1.06
CA TYR A 8 10.99 10.06 -2.25
C TYR A 8 10.67 9.21 -3.51
N GLU A 9 10.24 9.86 -4.60
CA GLU A 9 9.76 9.17 -5.81
C GLU A 9 10.78 8.16 -6.37
N ASN A 10 12.07 8.49 -6.31
CA ASN A 10 13.18 7.64 -6.76
C ASN A 10 13.45 6.42 -5.86
N ARG A 11 12.79 6.31 -4.70
CA ARG A 11 13.02 5.26 -3.70
C ARG A 11 11.76 4.48 -3.32
N MET A 12 10.69 4.61 -4.11
CA MET A 12 9.45 3.86 -3.89
C MET A 12 9.70 2.34 -3.85
N GLU A 13 10.39 1.79 -4.86
CA GLU A 13 10.65 0.34 -4.90
C GLU A 13 11.50 -0.17 -3.71
N GLU A 14 12.50 0.60 -3.29
CA GLU A 14 13.30 0.28 -2.10
C GLU A 14 12.45 0.29 -0.83
N ALA A 15 11.60 1.30 -0.67
CA ALA A 15 10.70 1.43 0.47
C ALA A 15 9.72 0.25 0.52
N TYR A 16 9.24 -0.21 -0.64
CA TYR A 16 8.31 -1.32 -0.75
C TYR A 16 8.93 -2.62 -0.25
N ILE A 17 10.13 -2.92 -0.75
CA ILE A 17 10.89 -4.11 -0.37
C ILE A 17 11.20 -4.07 1.12
N TYR A 18 11.69 -2.92 1.61
CA TYR A 18 11.99 -2.72 3.02
C TYR A 18 10.77 -2.94 3.92
N GLN A 19 9.61 -2.35 3.57
CA GLN A 19 8.40 -2.48 4.39
C GLN A 19 7.87 -3.92 4.39
N ARG A 20 7.93 -4.63 3.27
CA ARG A 20 7.59 -6.07 3.24
C ARG A 20 8.50 -6.90 4.13
N GLN A 21 9.81 -6.63 4.10
CA GLN A 21 10.77 -7.35 4.93
C GLN A 21 10.57 -7.05 6.42
N LYS A 22 10.33 -5.78 6.79
CA LYS A 22 10.05 -5.35 8.17
C LYS A 22 8.91 -6.15 8.80
N TYR A 23 7.85 -6.43 8.05
CA TYR A 23 6.66 -7.13 8.56
C TYR A 23 6.64 -8.63 8.32
N LEU A 24 7.70 -9.21 7.73
CA LEU A 24 7.76 -10.64 7.44
C LEU A 24 7.66 -11.48 8.73
N ASN A 25 8.40 -11.09 9.77
CA ASN A 25 8.40 -11.81 11.05
C ASN A 25 7.04 -11.69 11.76
N LEU A 26 6.45 -10.49 11.78
CA LEU A 26 5.12 -10.30 12.35
C LEU A 26 4.05 -11.11 11.62
N THR A 27 4.16 -11.22 10.30
CA THR A 27 3.24 -12.02 9.49
C THR A 27 3.34 -13.49 9.87
N LYS A 28 4.56 -14.01 10.01
CA LYS A 28 4.79 -15.40 10.46
C LYS A 28 4.25 -15.67 11.85
N GLU A 29 4.50 -14.77 12.81
CA GLU A 29 3.98 -14.92 14.17
C GLU A 29 2.44 -14.97 14.21
N LEU A 30 1.78 -14.16 13.38
CA LEU A 30 0.32 -14.17 13.25
C LEU A 30 -0.18 -15.45 12.58
N GLU A 31 0.50 -15.92 11.53
CA GLU A 31 0.20 -17.18 10.85
C GLU A 31 0.37 -18.40 11.76
N ASP A 32 1.45 -18.44 12.55
CA ASP A 32 1.71 -19.48 13.55
C ASP A 32 0.65 -19.48 14.67
N ALA A 33 0.12 -18.29 15.01
CA ALA A 33 -1.02 -18.15 15.92
C ALA A 33 -2.38 -18.48 15.28
N GLY A 34 -2.41 -18.92 14.01
CA GLY A 34 -3.61 -19.34 13.28
C GLY A 34 -4.37 -18.21 12.60
N TYR A 35 -3.83 -16.99 12.57
CA TYR A 35 -4.43 -15.85 11.87
C TYR A 35 -3.95 -15.77 10.42
N LYS A 36 -4.83 -15.32 9.52
CA LYS A 36 -4.44 -14.95 8.16
C LYS A 36 -3.92 -13.52 8.17
N ALA A 37 -2.64 -13.30 7.86
CA ALA A 37 -2.03 -11.98 7.78
C ALA A 37 -1.61 -11.65 6.34
N VAL A 38 -1.82 -10.39 5.92
CA VAL A 38 -1.42 -9.90 4.60
C VAL A 38 -0.78 -8.54 4.76
N VAL A 39 0.45 -8.40 4.26
CA VAL A 39 1.17 -7.11 4.23
C VAL A 39 0.88 -6.43 2.89
N MET A 40 0.32 -5.22 2.95
CA MET A 40 0.03 -4.37 1.78
C MET A 40 0.68 -2.99 1.99
N PRO A 41 1.94 -2.82 1.58
CA PRO A 41 2.63 -1.54 1.65
C PRO A 41 1.90 -0.48 0.82
N VAL A 42 1.50 0.63 1.42
CA VAL A 42 0.89 1.74 0.65
C VAL A 42 1.86 2.90 0.63
N GLU A 43 2.34 3.22 -0.56
CA GLU A 43 3.31 4.28 -0.80
C GLU A 43 2.61 5.45 -1.48
N ILE A 44 2.78 6.63 -0.89
CA ILE A 44 2.29 7.88 -1.44
C ILE A 44 3.52 8.77 -1.61
N GLY A 45 3.84 9.13 -2.85
CA GLY A 45 4.92 10.08 -3.14
C GLY A 45 4.59 11.48 -2.61
N ALA A 46 5.61 12.32 -2.46
CA ALA A 46 5.53 13.64 -1.83
C ALA A 46 4.56 14.67 -2.48
N ARG A 47 3.85 14.30 -3.57
CA ARG A 47 2.82 15.10 -4.26
C ARG A 47 1.51 14.34 -4.48
N GLY A 48 1.21 13.35 -3.64
CA GLY A 48 0.04 12.50 -3.83
C GLY A 48 0.17 11.50 -4.99
N PHE A 49 1.39 11.26 -5.47
CA PHE A 49 1.64 10.23 -6.47
C PHE A 49 1.34 8.86 -5.87
N ILE A 50 0.36 8.18 -6.45
CA ILE A 50 -0.01 6.83 -6.07
C ILE A 50 0.82 5.85 -6.88
N GLY A 51 1.62 5.04 -6.19
CA GLY A 51 2.37 3.95 -6.80
C GLY A 51 1.44 2.95 -7.51
N SER A 52 1.92 2.33 -8.59
CA SER A 52 1.19 1.32 -9.38
C SER A 52 0.62 0.17 -8.53
N LEU A 53 1.25 -0.10 -7.38
CA LEU A 53 0.87 -1.13 -6.41
C LEU A 53 -0.50 -0.93 -5.75
N ILE A 54 -1.06 0.30 -5.72
CA ILE A 54 -2.42 0.52 -5.20
C ILE A 54 -3.46 -0.23 -6.04
N TYR A 55 -3.25 -0.33 -7.36
CA TYR A 55 -4.15 -1.09 -8.23
C TYR A 55 -4.17 -2.59 -7.86
N ASP A 56 -3.01 -3.14 -7.52
CA ASP A 56 -2.87 -4.52 -7.04
C ASP A 56 -3.50 -4.71 -5.67
N HIS A 57 -3.38 -3.74 -4.75
CA HIS A 57 -4.05 -3.78 -3.46
C HIS A 57 -5.58 -3.73 -3.58
N LEU A 58 -6.11 -2.86 -4.45
CA LEU A 58 -7.55 -2.82 -4.75
C LEU A 58 -8.04 -4.16 -5.30
N THR A 59 -7.21 -4.85 -6.08
CA THR A 59 -7.51 -6.20 -6.60
C THR A 59 -7.50 -7.25 -5.49
N LYS A 60 -6.46 -7.28 -4.64
CA LYS A 60 -6.34 -8.26 -3.55
C LYS A 60 -7.44 -8.12 -2.50
N LEU A 61 -7.87 -6.89 -2.25
CA LEU A 61 -8.89 -6.59 -1.26
C LEU A 61 -10.32 -6.75 -1.80
N SER A 62 -10.51 -6.85 -3.12
CA SER A 62 -11.83 -6.90 -3.76
C SER A 62 -12.77 -5.77 -3.30
N ILE A 63 -12.22 -4.60 -2.95
CA ILE A 63 -12.98 -3.48 -2.35
C ILE A 63 -13.79 -2.70 -3.39
N CYS A 64 -13.46 -2.80 -4.68
CA CYS A 64 -14.10 -2.01 -5.72
C CYS A 64 -14.32 -2.79 -7.02
N ASP A 65 -15.57 -2.81 -7.49
CA ASP A 65 -15.93 -3.36 -8.81
C ASP A 65 -15.35 -2.52 -9.97
N ASN A 66 -15.15 -1.22 -9.74
CA ASN A 66 -14.57 -0.29 -10.71
C ASN A 66 -13.26 0.32 -10.20
N LYS A 67 -12.17 -0.39 -10.48
CA LYS A 67 -10.80 -0.05 -10.03
C LYS A 67 -10.31 1.29 -10.56
N THR A 68 -10.62 1.62 -11.81
CA THR A 68 -10.20 2.87 -12.44
C THR A 68 -10.84 4.07 -11.76
N LYS A 69 -12.12 3.97 -11.37
CA LYS A 69 -12.81 5.03 -10.61
C LYS A 69 -12.22 5.18 -9.21
N ALA A 70 -11.94 4.08 -8.52
CA ALA A 70 -11.33 4.10 -7.20
C ALA A 70 -9.93 4.73 -7.22
N LEU A 71 -9.11 4.38 -8.23
CA LEU A 71 -7.79 4.96 -8.41
C LEU A 71 -7.86 6.48 -8.65
N LYS A 72 -8.76 6.95 -9.52
CA LYS A 72 -8.96 8.39 -9.76
C LYS A 72 -9.33 9.13 -8.48
N LEU A 73 -10.28 8.61 -7.70
CA LEU A 73 -10.68 9.23 -6.44
C LEU A 73 -9.53 9.29 -5.42
N LEU A 74 -8.69 8.25 -5.38
CA LEU A 74 -7.52 8.24 -4.51
C LEU A 74 -6.48 9.28 -4.97
N VAL A 75 -6.23 9.41 -6.27
CA VAL A 75 -5.32 10.44 -6.83
C VAL A 75 -5.85 11.83 -6.52
N GLU A 76 -7.12 12.11 -6.84
CA GLU A 76 -7.76 13.41 -6.57
C GLU A 76 -7.69 13.76 -5.08
N LYS A 77 -7.94 12.81 -4.18
CA LYS A 77 -7.81 13.06 -2.74
C LYS A 77 -6.37 13.29 -2.32
N ALA A 78 -5.42 12.55 -2.86
CA ALA A 78 -4.01 12.69 -2.52
C ALA A 78 -3.44 14.03 -3.00
N GLU A 79 -3.84 14.51 -4.18
CA GLU A 79 -3.47 15.83 -4.73
C GLU A 79 -4.09 16.98 -3.92
N ASN A 80 -5.37 16.87 -3.53
CA ASN A 80 -6.08 17.92 -2.79
C ASN A 80 -5.78 17.95 -1.28
N SER A 81 -4.99 17.00 -0.77
CA SER A 81 -4.57 16.96 0.64
C SER A 81 -3.18 17.57 0.87
N SER A 82 -2.57 18.16 -0.17
CA SER A 82 -1.28 18.86 -0.13
C SER A 82 -1.42 20.37 0.13
#